data_AF-G3NDJ0-F1
#
_entry.id   AF-G3NDJ0-F1
#
_cell.length_a   1.000
_cell.length_b   1.000
_cell.length_c   1.000
_cell.angle_alpha   90.00
_cell.angle_beta   90.00
_cell.angle_gamma   90.00
#
_symmetry.space_group_name_H-M   'P 1'
#
loop_
_entity.id
_entity.type
_entity.pdbx_description
1 polymer ?
#
loop_
_entity_poly.entity_id
_entity_poly.type
_entity_poly.pdbx_seq_one_letter_code
_entity_poly.pdbx_strand_id
1 'polypeptide(L)'
;MTANEGIPTLLMAAGSFDDILAITGFSTCLGIAFSTGSTWMNILKGLLEVVGGVIAGLILGLFLCCFPSKDQDLVVRRTLMLLGLSIFSVFFSHVIGFAGAGGLCTLVLAFLAALGWKTDKAPVAAMVGTSWDVFQPLLFGLIGAEITIATLSPSTVGLGLACISIGLVVRLLVTFLLVHYGGFNLKEKLFISVAWLPKATVQAAIGSKALDLAREEGDETLIKFGLEVLTLAVLAILTTAPIGALGIGLAGPRLLSRQVKGQWSRSKKLVRSGRIVLSKQNVLTAMLLY
;
A
#
# COMPACT_ATOMS: atom_id res chain seq x y z
N MET A 1 -25.82 10.57 6.25
CA MET A 1 -24.85 9.46 6.27
C MET A 1 -25.20 8.55 7.42
N THR A 2 -25.90 7.44 7.18
CA THR A 2 -26.21 6.47 8.23
C THR A 2 -24.94 5.68 8.54
N ALA A 3 -24.61 5.49 9.82
CA ALA A 3 -23.36 4.89 10.31
C ALA A 3 -22.96 3.55 9.63
N ASN A 4 -23.92 2.85 9.02
CA ASN A 4 -23.75 1.55 8.38
C ASN A 4 -23.08 1.60 6.98
N GLU A 5 -23.11 2.71 6.24
CA GLU A 5 -22.38 2.86 4.96
C GLU A 5 -21.00 3.54 5.15
N GLY A 6 -20.74 4.06 6.35
CA GLY A 6 -19.51 4.77 6.67
C GLY A 6 -18.31 3.86 6.92
N ILE A 7 -18.50 2.68 7.54
CA ILE A 7 -17.38 1.85 8.02
C ILE A 7 -16.45 1.38 6.89
N PRO A 8 -16.94 0.79 5.77
CA PRO A 8 -16.06 0.38 4.67
C PRO A 8 -15.37 1.57 4.01
N THR A 9 -16.10 2.68 3.84
CA THR A 9 -15.58 3.93 3.26
C THR A 9 -14.49 4.54 4.14
N LEU A 10 -14.69 4.54 5.46
CA LEU A 10 -13.73 5.00 6.46
C LEU A 10 -12.47 4.14 6.44
N LEU A 11 -12.61 2.81 6.44
CA LEU A 11 -11.48 1.88 6.39
C LEU A 11 -10.69 2.04 5.09
N MET A 12 -11.35 2.19 3.94
CA MET A 12 -10.67 2.43 2.66
C MET A 12 -9.92 3.78 2.64
N ALA A 13 -10.53 4.84 3.17
CA ALA A 13 -9.90 6.16 3.25
C ALA A 13 -8.71 6.16 4.23
N ALA A 14 -8.86 5.54 5.40
CA ALA A 14 -7.80 5.41 6.40
C ALA A 14 -6.64 4.54 5.88
N GLY A 15 -6.94 3.43 5.19
CA GLY A 15 -5.93 2.59 4.55
C GLY A 15 -5.12 3.35 3.51
N SER A 16 -5.79 4.10 2.63
CA SER A 16 -5.12 4.92 1.62
C SER A 16 -4.19 5.97 2.25
N PHE A 17 -4.63 6.63 3.33
CA PHE A 17 -3.78 7.58 4.05
C PHE A 17 -2.57 6.92 4.71
N ASP A 18 -2.77 5.75 5.31
CA ASP A 18 -1.67 4.99 5.93
C ASP A 18 -0.61 4.58 4.90
N ASP A 19 -1.02 4.13 3.73
CA ASP A 19 -0.10 3.78 2.63
C ASP A 19 0.72 4.98 2.16
N ILE A 20 0.09 6.15 2.04
CA ILE A 20 0.78 7.40 1.67
C ILE A 20 1.85 7.74 2.71
N LEU A 21 1.49 7.67 4.00
CA LEU A 21 2.42 7.95 5.09
C LEU A 21 3.55 6.91 5.16
N ALA A 22 3.24 5.63 4.97
CA ALA A 22 4.21 4.54 4.98
C ALA A 22 5.21 4.67 3.82
N ILE A 23 4.74 4.90 2.59
CA ILE A 23 5.61 5.07 1.41
C ILE A 23 6.46 6.34 1.54
N THR A 24 5.87 7.45 1.99
CA THR A 24 6.60 8.72 2.18
C THR A 24 7.65 8.60 3.28
N GLY A 25 7.27 8.03 4.43
CA GLY A 25 8.16 7.81 5.56
C GLY A 25 9.31 6.86 5.20
N PHE A 26 9.00 5.73 4.53
CA PHE A 26 10.03 4.82 4.05
C PHE A 26 10.97 5.49 3.04
N SER A 27 10.45 6.22 2.05
CA SER A 27 11.29 6.91 1.06
C SER A 27 12.19 7.96 1.71
N THR A 28 11.70 8.64 2.74
CA THR A 28 12.49 9.60 3.53
C THR A 28 13.61 8.89 4.29
N CYS A 29 13.30 7.80 5.00
CA CYS A 29 14.29 7.00 5.71
C CYS A 29 15.34 6.42 4.75
N LEU A 30 14.92 5.99 3.56
CA LEU A 30 15.80 5.46 2.52
C LEU A 30 16.76 6.53 2.01
N GLY A 31 16.26 7.73 1.69
CA GLY A 31 17.10 8.85 1.27
C GLY A 31 18.12 9.27 2.33
N ILE A 32 17.79 9.14 3.62
CA ILE A 32 18.72 9.39 4.72
C ILE A 32 19.74 8.24 4.86
N ALA A 33 19.30 6.99 4.82
CA ALA A 33 20.14 5.82 5.03
C ALA A 33 21.19 5.61 3.93
N PHE A 34 20.83 5.92 2.69
CA PHE A 34 21.65 5.70 1.49
C PHE A 34 22.33 6.97 0.98
N SER A 35 22.51 7.96 1.85
CA SER A 35 23.20 9.20 1.49
C SER A 35 24.67 9.15 1.92
N THR A 36 25.57 9.33 0.95
CA THR A 36 27.02 9.13 1.08
C THR A 36 27.79 10.38 1.54
N GLY A 37 27.11 11.35 2.19
CA GLY A 37 27.69 12.61 2.65
C GLY A 37 27.88 12.72 4.17
N SER A 38 28.25 13.92 4.62
CA SER A 38 28.19 14.31 6.04
C SER A 38 26.76 14.15 6.57
N THR A 39 26.58 13.81 7.86
CA THR A 39 25.26 13.64 8.50
C THR A 39 24.28 14.79 8.21
N TRP A 40 24.79 16.02 8.08
CA TRP A 40 23.98 17.19 7.72
C TRP A 40 23.55 17.19 6.24
N MET A 41 24.46 16.81 5.35
CA MET A 41 24.17 16.68 3.90
C MET A 41 23.19 15.53 3.64
N ASN A 42 23.23 14.48 4.46
CA ASN A 42 22.37 13.31 4.38
C ASN A 42 20.92 13.63 4.76
N ILE A 43 20.73 14.38 5.84
CA ILE A 43 19.41 14.90 6.23
C ILE A 43 18.87 15.85 5.15
N LEU A 44 19.72 16.73 4.62
CA LEU A 44 19.32 17.67 3.57
C LEU A 44 18.96 16.95 2.26
N LYS A 45 19.71 15.91 1.88
CA LYS A 45 19.43 15.07 0.70
C LYS A 45 18.10 14.34 0.87
N GLY A 46 17.85 13.71 2.01
CA GLY A 46 16.57 13.04 2.30
C GLY A 46 15.39 14.00 2.22
N LEU A 47 15.51 15.21 2.78
CA LEU A 47 14.47 16.24 2.67
C LEU A 47 14.28 16.72 1.21
N LEU A 48 15.37 16.90 0.47
CA LEU A 48 15.34 17.32 -0.93
C LEU A 48 14.68 16.26 -1.82
N GLU A 49 14.90 14.97 -1.57
CA GLU A 49 14.23 13.88 -2.29
C GLU A 49 12.72 13.90 -2.07
N VAL A 50 12.27 14.16 -0.84
CA VAL A 50 10.84 14.30 -0.52
C VAL A 50 10.25 15.51 -1.23
N VAL A 51 10.87 16.68 -1.09
CA VAL A 51 10.38 17.92 -1.72
C VAL A 51 10.41 17.81 -3.24
N GLY A 52 11.49 17.28 -3.82
CA GLY A 52 11.64 17.05 -5.24
C GLY A 52 10.61 16.06 -5.79
N GLY A 53 10.38 14.95 -5.09
CA GLY A 53 9.35 13.97 -5.45
C GLY A 53 7.94 14.57 -5.45
N VAL A 54 7.59 15.36 -4.44
CA VAL A 54 6.29 16.05 -4.38
C VAL A 54 6.14 17.06 -5.51
N ILE A 55 7.14 17.93 -5.72
CA ILE A 55 7.08 18.97 -6.77
C ILE A 55 6.98 18.32 -8.16
N ALA A 56 7.82 17.33 -8.46
CA ALA A 56 7.77 16.61 -9.73
C ALA A 56 6.42 15.90 -9.94
N GLY A 57 5.89 15.26 -8.90
CA GLY A 57 4.59 14.59 -8.95
C GLY A 57 3.45 15.57 -9.17
N LEU A 58 3.49 16.76 -8.55
CA LEU A 58 2.51 17.82 -8.80
C LEU A 58 2.57 18.31 -10.25
N ILE A 59 3.76 18.55 -10.79
CA ILE A 59 3.92 19.02 -12.18
C ILE A 59 3.39 17.98 -13.17
N LEU A 60 3.82 16.71 -13.04
CA LEU A 60 3.38 15.63 -13.93
C LEU A 60 1.88 15.31 -13.73
N GLY A 61 1.35 15.45 -12.51
CA GLY A 61 -0.07 15.27 -12.21
C GLY A 61 -0.94 16.36 -12.82
N LEU A 62 -0.52 17.62 -12.74
CA LEU A 62 -1.19 18.73 -13.44
C LEU A 62 -1.17 18.51 -14.95
N PHE A 63 -0.05 18.02 -15.49
CA PHE A 63 0.04 17.67 -16.90
C PHE A 63 -0.99 16.61 -17.31
N LEU A 64 -1.15 15.52 -16.53
CA LEU A 64 -2.20 14.50 -16.78
C LEU A 64 -3.63 15.02 -16.63
N CYS A 65 -3.86 16.02 -15.78
CA CYS A 65 -5.16 16.68 -15.64
C CYS A 65 -5.51 17.49 -16.89
N CYS A 66 -4.54 18.19 -17.47
CA CYS A 66 -4.74 19.05 -18.64
C CYS A 66 -4.71 18.28 -19.97
N PHE A 67 -4.05 17.12 -20.03
CA PHE A 67 -3.74 16.40 -21.26
C PHE A 67 -4.42 15.03 -21.26
N PRO A 68 -5.73 14.96 -21.60
CA PRO A 68 -6.11 14.50 -22.94
C PRO A 68 -7.39 15.17 -23.52
N SER A 69 -7.32 15.56 -24.80
CA SER A 69 -8.46 16.12 -25.56
C SER A 69 -9.57 15.07 -25.79
N LYS A 70 -10.84 15.53 -25.84
CA LYS A 70 -12.07 14.70 -25.83
C LYS A 70 -12.29 13.78 -27.05
N ASP A 71 -11.41 13.83 -28.05
CA ASP A 71 -11.61 13.22 -29.38
C ASP A 71 -11.15 11.76 -29.55
N GLN A 72 -10.65 11.08 -28.50
CA GLN A 72 -10.11 9.71 -28.60
C GLN A 72 -10.53 8.84 -27.40
N ASP A 73 -10.16 7.55 -27.44
CA ASP A 73 -10.37 6.56 -26.35
C ASP A 73 -9.67 7.01 -25.05
N LEU A 74 -10.38 7.87 -24.32
CA LEU A 74 -9.88 8.70 -23.23
C LEU A 74 -9.33 7.85 -22.09
N VAL A 75 -9.92 6.67 -21.87
CA VAL A 75 -9.58 5.78 -20.77
C VAL A 75 -8.23 5.10 -21.02
N VAL A 76 -8.03 4.49 -22.19
CA VAL A 76 -6.80 3.76 -22.51
C VAL A 76 -5.61 4.70 -22.50
N ARG A 77 -5.75 5.89 -23.09
CA ARG A 77 -4.68 6.88 -23.14
C ARG A 77 -4.34 7.44 -21.76
N ARG A 78 -5.35 7.76 -20.91
CA ARG A 78 -5.12 8.17 -19.51
C ARG A 78 -4.40 7.09 -18.72
N THR A 79 -4.80 5.83 -18.86
CA THR A 79 -4.13 4.69 -18.20
C THR A 79 -2.69 4.55 -18.66
N LEU A 80 -2.43 4.57 -19.97
CA LEU A 80 -1.08 4.44 -20.53
C LEU A 80 -0.18 5.61 -20.13
N MET A 81 -0.68 6.84 -20.15
CA MET A 81 0.09 8.01 -19.73
C MET A 81 0.36 7.97 -18.22
N LEU A 82 -0.60 7.55 -17.40
CA LEU A 82 -0.40 7.41 -15.96
C LEU A 82 0.66 6.36 -15.64
N LEU A 83 0.56 5.16 -16.22
CA LEU A 83 1.54 4.10 -15.99
C LEU A 83 2.90 4.45 -16.58
N GLY A 84 2.93 4.99 -17.81
CA GLY A 84 4.16 5.39 -18.50
C GLY A 84 4.92 6.48 -17.75
N LEU A 85 4.24 7.54 -17.32
CA LEU A 85 4.86 8.61 -16.52
C LEU A 85 5.28 8.12 -15.13
N SER A 86 4.55 7.19 -14.53
CA SER A 86 4.93 6.59 -13.26
C SER A 86 6.25 5.81 -13.39
N ILE A 87 6.34 4.94 -14.39
CA ILE A 87 7.55 4.16 -14.67
C ILE A 87 8.71 5.10 -15.01
N PHE A 88 8.48 6.07 -15.90
CA PHE A 88 9.48 7.07 -16.27
C PHE A 88 10.00 7.82 -15.04
N SER A 89 9.12 8.25 -14.13
CA SER A 89 9.50 8.95 -12.90
C SER A 89 10.42 8.11 -12.00
N VAL A 90 10.15 6.81 -11.86
CA VAL A 90 11.00 5.91 -11.06
C VAL A 90 12.39 5.79 -11.68
N PHE A 91 12.49 5.48 -12.97
CA PHE A 91 13.79 5.36 -13.65
C PHE A 91 14.55 6.69 -13.69
N PHE A 92 13.86 7.79 -13.93
CA PHE A 92 14.48 9.12 -13.96
C PHE A 92 15.04 9.52 -12.60
N SER A 93 14.31 9.22 -11.52
CA SER A 93 14.80 9.49 -10.16
C SER A 93 16.06 8.69 -9.80
N HIS A 94 16.16 7.47 -10.35
CA HIS A 94 17.33 6.62 -10.18
C HIS A 94 18.55 7.19 -10.90
N VAL A 95 18.38 7.64 -12.15
CA VAL A 95 19.45 8.27 -12.95
C VAL A 95 20.00 9.54 -12.30
N ILE A 96 19.14 10.31 -11.62
CA ILE A 96 19.56 11.54 -10.91
C ILE A 96 20.25 11.23 -9.56
N GLY A 97 20.18 9.99 -9.07
CA GLY A 97 20.71 9.61 -7.75
C GLY A 97 19.81 10.01 -6.58
N PHE A 98 18.51 10.21 -6.85
CA PHE A 98 17.44 10.49 -5.89
C PHE A 98 16.42 9.34 -5.88
N ALA A 99 16.88 8.13 -5.55
CA ALA A 99 16.07 6.90 -5.63
C ALA A 99 14.80 6.93 -4.73
N GLY A 100 14.79 7.73 -3.66
CA GLY A 100 13.61 7.94 -2.81
C GLY A 100 12.53 8.79 -3.49
N ALA A 101 12.90 9.75 -4.34
CA ALA A 101 11.98 10.73 -4.92
C ALA A 101 11.00 10.11 -5.93
N GLY A 102 11.42 9.09 -6.68
CA GLY A 102 10.62 8.49 -7.75
C GLY A 102 9.31 7.89 -7.28
N GLY A 103 9.33 7.13 -6.18
CA GLY A 103 8.14 6.49 -5.62
C GLY A 103 7.14 7.50 -5.02
N LEU A 104 7.64 8.59 -4.45
CA LEU A 104 6.79 9.66 -3.96
C LEU A 104 6.17 10.45 -5.11
N CYS A 105 6.93 10.68 -6.18
CA CYS A 105 6.44 11.33 -7.39
C CYS A 105 5.31 10.53 -8.05
N THR A 106 5.43 9.20 -8.19
CA THR A 106 4.35 8.37 -8.76
C THR A 106 3.07 8.42 -7.93
N LEU A 107 3.20 8.47 -6.61
CA LEU A 107 2.07 8.58 -5.69
C LEU A 107 1.36 9.92 -5.83
N VAL A 108 2.09 11.03 -5.81
CA VAL A 108 1.53 12.38 -5.92
C VAL A 108 0.92 12.61 -7.32
N LEU A 109 1.60 12.13 -8.37
CA LEU A 109 1.11 12.10 -9.75
C LEU A 109 -0.25 11.42 -9.86
N ALA A 110 -0.35 10.17 -9.38
CA ALA A 110 -1.57 9.38 -9.48
C ALA A 110 -2.71 9.99 -8.64
N PHE A 111 -2.40 10.50 -7.46
CA PHE A 111 -3.37 11.18 -6.60
C PHE A 111 -3.93 12.44 -7.26
N LEU A 112 -3.07 13.29 -7.82
CA LEU A 112 -3.49 14.53 -8.46
C LEU A 112 -4.29 14.26 -9.75
N ALA A 113 -3.86 13.28 -10.56
CA ALA A 113 -4.60 12.84 -11.74
C ALA A 113 -6.01 12.33 -11.36
N ALA A 114 -6.12 11.56 -10.27
CA ALA A 114 -7.40 11.07 -9.77
C ALA A 114 -8.33 12.20 -9.28
N LEU A 115 -7.79 13.29 -8.72
CA LEU A 115 -8.56 14.48 -8.36
C LEU A 115 -9.04 15.25 -9.60
N GLY A 116 -8.18 15.42 -10.61
CA GLY A 116 -8.52 16.14 -11.84
C GLY A 116 -9.60 15.46 -12.67
N TRP A 117 -9.58 14.13 -12.76
CA TRP A 117 -10.53 13.36 -13.58
C TRP A 117 -11.89 13.13 -12.93
N LYS A 118 -12.07 13.44 -11.64
CA LYS A 118 -13.33 13.34 -10.89
C LYS A 118 -14.07 12.01 -11.10
N THR A 119 -15.11 11.98 -11.93
CA THR A 119 -15.95 10.80 -12.23
C THR A 119 -15.31 9.86 -13.25
N ASP A 120 -14.45 10.37 -14.13
CA ASP A 120 -13.81 9.60 -15.19
C ASP A 120 -12.63 8.74 -14.70
N LYS A 121 -12.31 8.80 -13.41
CA LYS A 121 -11.26 7.99 -12.80
C LYS A 121 -11.64 6.51 -12.68
N ALA A 122 -12.93 6.19 -12.62
CA ALA A 122 -13.39 4.82 -12.36
C ALA A 122 -12.98 3.82 -13.46
N PRO A 123 -13.14 4.14 -14.76
CA PRO A 123 -12.64 3.28 -15.85
C PRO A 123 -11.12 3.14 -15.85
N VAL A 124 -10.38 4.23 -15.56
CA VAL A 124 -8.90 4.20 -15.49
C VAL A 124 -8.43 3.31 -14.33
N ALA A 125 -9.04 3.46 -13.14
CA ALA A 125 -8.76 2.62 -12.00
C ALA A 125 -9.07 1.14 -12.25
N ALA A 126 -10.12 0.84 -13.03
CA ALA A 126 -10.43 -0.53 -13.42
C ALA A 126 -9.35 -1.14 -14.32
N MET A 127 -8.84 -0.40 -15.32
CA MET A 127 -7.74 -0.88 -16.17
C MET A 127 -6.42 -1.05 -15.41
N VAL A 128 -6.11 -0.12 -14.50
CA VAL A 128 -4.94 -0.27 -13.60
C VAL A 128 -5.12 -1.49 -12.70
N GLY A 129 -6.34 -1.74 -12.20
CA GLY A 129 -6.68 -2.94 -11.43
C GLY A 129 -6.47 -4.24 -12.22
N THR A 130 -6.90 -4.29 -13.47
CA THR A 130 -6.62 -5.44 -14.36
C THR A 130 -5.12 -5.66 -14.57
N SER A 131 -4.34 -4.57 -14.65
CA SER A 131 -2.89 -4.68 -14.72
C SER A 131 -2.32 -5.25 -13.41
N TRP A 132 -2.83 -4.81 -12.27
CA TRP A 132 -2.45 -5.32 -10.96
C TRP A 132 -2.76 -6.80 -10.78
N ASP A 133 -3.88 -7.32 -11.32
CA ASP A 133 -4.20 -8.76 -11.25
C ASP A 133 -3.11 -9.64 -11.89
N VAL A 134 -2.36 -9.11 -12.87
CA VAL A 134 -1.20 -9.78 -13.50
C VAL A 134 0.06 -9.61 -12.65
N PHE A 135 0.33 -8.40 -12.15
CA PHE A 135 1.55 -8.11 -11.38
C PHE A 135 1.53 -8.66 -9.95
N GLN A 136 0.36 -8.80 -9.33
CA GLN A 136 0.23 -9.28 -7.96
C GLN A 136 0.87 -10.67 -7.76
N PRO A 137 0.52 -11.73 -8.52
CA PRO A 137 1.16 -13.03 -8.36
C PRO A 137 2.66 -13.01 -8.70
N LEU A 138 3.07 -12.17 -9.67
CA LEU A 138 4.49 -12.01 -10.01
C LEU A 138 5.29 -11.40 -8.86
N LEU A 139 4.79 -10.33 -8.25
CA LEU A 139 5.43 -9.62 -7.15
C LEU A 139 5.60 -10.53 -5.93
N PHE A 140 4.52 -11.19 -5.49
CA PHE A 140 4.60 -12.10 -4.34
C PHE A 140 5.40 -13.37 -4.65
N GLY A 141 5.34 -13.87 -5.88
CA GLY A 141 6.16 -15.00 -6.33
C GLY A 141 7.66 -14.69 -6.32
N LEU A 142 8.04 -13.52 -6.84
CA LEU A 142 9.45 -13.09 -6.89
C LEU A 142 10.01 -12.83 -5.48
N ILE A 143 9.25 -12.15 -4.63
CA ILE A 143 9.65 -11.92 -3.24
C ILE A 143 9.80 -13.24 -2.47
N GLY A 144 8.91 -14.20 -2.72
CA GLY A 144 9.01 -15.53 -2.13
C GLY A 144 10.24 -16.30 -2.63
N ALA A 145 10.59 -16.17 -3.91
CA ALA A 145 11.79 -16.77 -4.48
C ALA A 145 13.08 -16.18 -3.89
N GLU A 146 13.04 -14.91 -3.49
CA GLU A 146 14.22 -14.21 -2.99
C GLU A 146 14.56 -14.48 -1.52
N ILE A 147 13.66 -15.15 -0.80
CA ILE A 147 13.88 -15.53 0.59
C ILE A 147 14.49 -16.92 0.67
N THR A 148 15.75 -16.96 1.11
CA THR A 148 16.42 -18.22 1.44
C THR A 148 16.18 -18.57 2.91
N ILE A 149 15.31 -19.54 3.17
CA ILE A 149 14.98 -19.98 4.55
C ILE A 149 16.21 -20.54 5.27
N ALA A 150 17.16 -21.13 4.54
CA ALA A 150 18.38 -21.71 5.10
C ALA A 150 19.35 -20.69 5.69
N THR A 151 19.30 -19.43 5.26
CA THR A 151 20.17 -18.35 5.77
C THR A 151 19.51 -17.57 6.91
N LEU A 152 18.24 -17.87 7.22
CA LEU A 152 17.52 -17.23 8.31
C LEU A 152 17.88 -17.87 9.65
N SER A 153 18.54 -17.10 10.51
CA SER A 153 18.74 -17.53 11.88
C SER A 153 17.38 -17.65 12.58
N PRO A 154 17.10 -18.77 13.27
CA PRO A 154 15.84 -18.95 14.00
C PRO A 154 15.60 -17.85 15.04
N SER A 155 16.68 -17.27 15.59
CA SER A 155 16.63 -16.15 16.53
C SER A 155 16.10 -14.86 15.88
N THR A 156 16.56 -14.50 14.68
CA THR A 156 16.09 -13.29 13.98
C THR A 156 14.63 -13.43 13.56
N VAL A 157 14.21 -14.61 13.11
CA VAL A 157 12.80 -14.88 12.80
C VAL A 157 11.93 -14.77 14.06
N GLY A 158 12.37 -15.33 15.18
CA GLY A 158 11.66 -15.26 16.45
C GLY A 158 11.51 -13.83 16.98
N LEU A 159 12.60 -13.05 16.97
CA LEU A 159 12.60 -11.64 17.35
C LEU A 159 11.73 -10.80 16.42
N GLY A 160 11.79 -11.07 15.11
CA GLY A 160 10.95 -10.44 14.11
C GLY A 160 9.47 -10.68 14.35
N LEU A 161 9.08 -11.94 14.61
CA LEU A 161 7.72 -12.31 14.92
C LEU A 161 7.22 -11.65 16.22
N ALA A 162 8.07 -11.60 17.25
CA ALA A 162 7.76 -10.90 18.50
C ALA A 162 7.54 -9.40 18.26
N CYS A 163 8.41 -8.76 17.47
CA CYS A 163 8.29 -7.35 17.08
C CYS A 163 6.97 -7.08 16.34
N ILE A 164 6.65 -7.89 15.33
CA ILE A 164 5.38 -7.79 14.56
C ILE A 164 4.19 -7.97 15.50
N SER A 165 4.23 -8.96 16.41
CA SER A 165 3.15 -9.23 17.35
C SER A 165 2.89 -8.07 18.31
N ILE A 166 3.96 -7.49 18.88
CA ILE A 166 3.86 -6.31 19.75
C ILE A 166 3.29 -5.13 18.95
N GLY A 167 3.82 -4.87 17.75
CA GLY A 167 3.31 -3.82 16.86
C GLY A 167 1.83 -3.99 16.53
N LEU A 168 1.38 -5.22 16.30
CA LEU A 168 -0.01 -5.55 16.02
C LEU A 168 -0.92 -5.26 17.23
N VAL A 169 -0.49 -5.63 18.44
CA VAL A 169 -1.22 -5.34 19.69
C VAL A 169 -1.31 -3.84 19.92
N VAL A 170 -0.20 -3.11 19.77
CA VAL A 170 -0.19 -1.65 19.91
C VAL A 170 -1.14 -1.01 18.89
N ARG A 171 -1.09 -1.45 17.62
CA ARG A 171 -2.01 -0.97 16.58
C ARG A 171 -3.47 -1.22 16.94
N LEU A 172 -3.81 -2.41 17.46
CA LEU A 172 -5.16 -2.73 17.90
C LEU A 172 -5.63 -1.82 19.03
N LEU A 173 -4.78 -1.60 20.04
CA LEU A 173 -5.10 -0.75 21.19
C LEU A 173 -5.27 0.71 20.78
N VAL A 174 -4.33 1.27 20.01
CA VAL A 174 -4.38 2.66 19.53
C VAL A 174 -5.60 2.87 18.65
N THR A 175 -5.87 1.97 17.71
CA THR A 175 -7.08 2.06 16.86
C THR A 175 -8.34 2.03 17.71
N PHE A 176 -8.42 1.10 18.67
CA PHE A 176 -9.59 0.97 19.51
C PHE A 176 -9.84 2.24 20.35
N LEU A 177 -8.77 2.86 20.87
CA LEU A 177 -8.82 4.12 21.60
C LEU A 177 -9.27 5.29 20.70
N LEU A 178 -8.70 5.42 19.49
CA LEU A 178 -9.06 6.48 18.56
C LEU A 178 -10.52 6.37 18.10
N VAL A 179 -10.99 5.17 17.79
CA VAL A 179 -12.39 4.93 17.41
C VAL A 179 -13.32 5.06 18.63
N HIS A 180 -12.81 4.97 19.86
CA HIS A 180 -13.60 5.18 21.07
C HIS A 180 -14.27 6.55 21.10
N TYR A 181 -13.54 7.58 20.66
CA TYR A 181 -14.02 8.97 20.55
C TYR A 181 -14.97 9.21 19.36
N GLY A 182 -15.07 8.27 18.41
CA GLY A 182 -15.86 8.42 17.18
C GLY A 182 -17.36 8.08 17.28
N GLY A 183 -17.90 7.85 18.48
CA GLY A 183 -19.34 7.59 18.68
C GLY A 183 -19.85 6.23 18.19
N PHE A 184 -18.96 5.31 17.78
CA PHE A 184 -19.33 3.97 17.30
C PHE A 184 -19.75 3.00 18.43
N ASN A 185 -20.46 1.93 18.07
CA ASN A 185 -20.80 0.89 19.04
C ASN A 185 -19.57 0.00 19.35
N LEU A 186 -19.51 -0.62 20.54
CA LEU A 186 -18.37 -1.45 20.97
C LEU A 186 -18.05 -2.57 19.96
N LYS A 187 -19.10 -3.11 19.34
CA LYS A 187 -19.00 -4.15 18.30
C LYS A 187 -18.37 -3.63 17.01
N GLU A 188 -18.71 -2.42 16.60
CA GLU A 188 -18.19 -1.76 15.40
C GLU A 188 -16.74 -1.32 15.63
N LYS A 189 -16.41 -0.82 16.84
CA LYS A 189 -15.04 -0.50 17.25
C LYS A 189 -14.12 -1.69 17.10
N LEU A 190 -14.52 -2.85 17.64
CA LEU A 190 -13.74 -4.08 17.52
C LEU A 190 -13.61 -4.54 16.06
N PHE A 191 -14.68 -4.42 15.27
CA PHE A 191 -14.64 -4.77 13.85
C PHE A 191 -13.67 -3.87 13.07
N ILE A 192 -13.70 -2.55 13.28
CA ILE A 192 -12.80 -1.59 12.64
C ILE A 192 -11.34 -1.90 13.01
N SER A 193 -11.05 -2.12 14.30
CA SER A 193 -9.69 -2.46 14.76
C SER A 193 -9.16 -3.74 14.12
N VAL A 194 -9.98 -4.78 13.99
CA VAL A 194 -9.57 -6.06 13.38
C VAL A 194 -9.46 -5.95 11.86
N ALA A 195 -10.34 -5.18 11.22
CA ALA A 195 -10.33 -4.98 9.78
C ALA A 195 -9.12 -4.15 9.30
N TRP A 196 -8.47 -3.39 10.19
CA TRP A 196 -7.31 -2.56 9.87
C TRP A 196 -5.96 -3.26 10.11
N LEU A 197 -5.98 -4.56 10.44
CA LEU A 197 -4.77 -5.37 10.66
C LEU A 197 -4.05 -5.84 9.39
N PRO A 198 -4.73 -6.35 8.35
CA PRO A 198 -4.05 -7.00 7.25
C PRO A 198 -3.48 -5.96 6.27
N LYS A 199 -2.17 -5.73 6.35
CA LYS A 199 -1.39 -4.91 5.39
C LYS A 199 -0.37 -5.81 4.72
N ALA A 200 -0.39 -5.92 3.39
CA ALA A 200 0.50 -6.84 2.68
C ALA A 200 1.30 -6.20 1.54
N THR A 201 0.64 -5.40 0.72
CA THR A 201 1.19 -4.93 -0.56
C THR A 201 2.30 -3.90 -0.38
N VAL A 202 2.10 -2.92 0.50
CA VAL A 202 3.10 -1.89 0.83
C VAL A 202 4.36 -2.52 1.44
N GLN A 203 4.19 -3.52 2.31
CA GLN A 203 5.33 -4.23 2.92
C GLN A 203 6.18 -4.97 1.88
N ALA A 204 5.51 -5.64 0.94
CA ALA A 204 6.16 -6.38 -0.13
C ALA A 204 6.98 -5.46 -1.05
N ALA A 205 6.40 -4.31 -1.44
CA ALA A 205 7.05 -3.32 -2.30
C ALA A 205 8.21 -2.61 -1.58
N ILE A 206 8.03 -2.25 -0.31
CA ILE A 206 9.06 -1.57 0.49
C ILE A 206 10.24 -2.50 0.79
N GLY A 207 9.97 -3.75 1.16
CA GLY A 207 11.01 -4.72 1.49
C GLY A 207 11.91 -5.04 0.31
N SER A 208 11.31 -5.26 -0.88
CA SER A 208 12.08 -5.50 -2.11
C SER A 208 12.90 -4.27 -2.51
N LYS A 209 12.29 -3.07 -2.48
CA LYS A 209 13.01 -1.82 -2.80
C LYS A 209 14.20 -1.54 -1.87
N ALA A 210 14.07 -1.85 -0.57
CA ALA A 210 15.17 -1.70 0.38
C ALA A 210 16.37 -2.59 0.02
N LEU A 211 16.09 -3.85 -0.36
CA LEU A 211 17.13 -4.80 -0.76
C LEU A 211 17.79 -4.40 -2.09
N ASP A 212 17.00 -3.95 -3.07
CA ASP A 212 17.54 -3.52 -4.36
C ASP A 212 18.50 -2.35 -4.21
N LEU A 213 18.13 -1.33 -3.42
CA LEU A 213 19.02 -0.19 -3.18
C LEU A 213 20.28 -0.58 -2.39
N ALA A 214 20.14 -1.49 -1.43
CA ALA A 214 21.28 -2.03 -0.71
C ALA A 214 22.29 -2.75 -1.60
N ARG A 215 21.81 -3.46 -2.64
CA ARG A 215 22.66 -4.13 -3.63
C ARG A 215 23.37 -3.15 -4.55
N GLU A 216 22.73 -2.05 -4.91
CA GLU A 216 23.31 -1.02 -5.78
C GLU A 216 24.49 -0.30 -5.15
N GLU A 217 24.47 -0.08 -3.82
CA GLU A 217 25.62 0.47 -3.08
C GLU A 217 26.80 -0.52 -2.99
N GLY A 218 26.53 -1.83 -3.07
CA GLY A 218 27.56 -2.87 -3.05
C GLY A 218 28.19 -3.18 -1.68
N ASP A 219 27.67 -2.62 -0.59
CA ASP A 219 28.12 -2.93 0.78
C ASP A 219 27.43 -4.20 1.30
N GLU A 220 28.21 -5.24 1.62
CA GLU A 220 27.71 -6.52 2.15
C GLU A 220 26.87 -6.34 3.43
N THR A 221 27.18 -5.34 4.26
CA THR A 221 26.43 -5.07 5.48
C THR A 221 25.05 -4.49 5.19
N LEU A 222 24.96 -3.58 4.23
CA LEU A 222 23.68 -3.01 3.79
C LEU A 222 22.81 -4.07 3.10
N ILE A 223 23.42 -4.94 2.29
CA ILE A 223 22.70 -6.06 1.65
C ILE A 223 22.11 -6.99 2.70
N LYS A 224 22.86 -7.29 3.76
CA LYS A 224 22.36 -8.08 4.89
C LYS A 224 21.17 -7.41 5.58
N PHE A 225 21.23 -6.11 5.84
CA PHE A 225 20.10 -5.36 6.40
C PHE A 225 18.89 -5.34 5.45
N GLY A 226 19.11 -5.16 4.15
CA GLY A 226 18.07 -5.25 3.13
C GLY A 226 17.36 -6.60 3.13
N LEU A 227 18.12 -7.70 3.25
CA LEU A 227 17.56 -9.06 3.37
C LEU A 227 16.78 -9.25 4.68
N GLU A 228 17.24 -8.69 5.79
CA GLU A 228 16.52 -8.71 7.07
C GLU A 228 15.20 -7.94 6.97
N VAL A 229 15.19 -6.75 6.37
CA VAL A 229 13.98 -5.95 6.12
C VAL A 229 13.00 -6.69 5.22
N LEU A 230 13.48 -7.28 4.11
CA LEU A 230 12.67 -8.10 3.20
C LEU A 230 12.04 -9.31 3.93
N THR A 231 12.83 -10.00 4.75
CA THR A 231 12.38 -11.15 5.55
C THR A 231 11.30 -10.74 6.53
N LEU A 232 11.50 -9.64 7.27
CA LEU A 232 10.52 -9.12 8.22
C LEU A 232 9.22 -8.71 7.51
N ALA A 233 9.31 -8.10 6.33
CA ALA A 233 8.15 -7.78 5.52
C ALA A 233 7.35 -9.04 5.14
N VAL A 234 8.02 -10.12 4.72
CA VAL A 234 7.33 -11.37 4.38
C VAL A 234 6.77 -12.09 5.60
N LEU A 235 7.50 -12.12 6.72
CA LEU A 235 6.97 -12.65 7.97
C LEU A 235 5.72 -11.87 8.41
N ALA A 236 5.71 -10.55 8.25
CA ALA A 236 4.55 -9.72 8.54
C ALA A 236 3.38 -10.07 7.60
N ILE A 237 3.60 -10.23 6.30
CA ILE A 237 2.55 -10.63 5.34
C ILE A 237 1.99 -12.01 5.69
N LEU A 238 2.86 -13.00 5.89
CA LEU A 238 2.48 -14.39 6.17
C LEU A 238 1.71 -14.55 7.48
N THR A 239 1.97 -13.69 8.46
CA THR A 239 1.30 -13.73 9.76
C THR A 239 0.02 -12.89 9.78
N THR A 240 0.07 -11.66 9.26
CA THR A 240 -1.06 -10.72 9.32
C THR A 240 -2.17 -11.06 8.34
N ALA A 241 -1.87 -11.61 7.15
CA ALA A 241 -2.92 -11.92 6.17
C ALA A 241 -3.87 -13.03 6.65
N PRO A 242 -3.41 -14.18 7.20
CA PRO A 242 -4.30 -15.19 7.78
C PRO A 242 -5.05 -14.67 9.01
N ILE A 243 -4.37 -13.96 9.92
CA ILE A 243 -4.99 -13.39 11.13
C ILE A 243 -6.08 -12.40 10.75
N GLY A 244 -5.82 -11.53 9.77
CA GLY A 244 -6.76 -10.55 9.25
C GLY A 244 -7.95 -11.20 8.55
N ALA A 245 -7.73 -12.22 7.71
CA ALA A 245 -8.79 -12.98 7.04
C ALA A 245 -9.70 -13.70 8.04
N LEU A 246 -9.12 -14.34 9.06
CA LEU A 246 -9.87 -14.97 10.15
C LEU A 246 -10.63 -13.92 10.97
N GLY A 247 -9.96 -12.82 11.30
CA GLY A 247 -10.52 -11.69 12.02
C GLY A 247 -11.76 -11.14 11.33
N ILE A 248 -11.65 -10.71 10.07
CA ILE A 248 -12.76 -10.17 9.28
C ILE A 248 -13.85 -11.24 9.08
N GLY A 249 -13.46 -12.49 8.82
CA GLY A 249 -14.38 -13.60 8.56
C GLY A 249 -15.26 -13.96 9.77
N LEU A 250 -14.71 -13.94 10.98
CA LEU A 250 -15.42 -14.23 12.23
C LEU A 250 -16.13 -12.99 12.79
N ALA A 251 -15.48 -11.82 12.70
CA ALA A 251 -15.98 -10.56 13.22
C ALA A 251 -17.16 -10.03 12.39
N GLY A 252 -17.09 -10.07 11.07
CA GLY A 252 -18.10 -9.49 10.18
C GLY A 252 -19.52 -10.00 10.44
N PRO A 253 -19.79 -11.32 10.43
CA PRO A 253 -21.12 -11.86 10.69
C PRO A 253 -21.61 -11.70 12.13
N ARG A 254 -20.73 -11.46 13.11
CA ARG A 254 -21.11 -11.35 14.53
C ARG A 254 -21.28 -9.92 14.99
N LEU A 255 -20.55 -8.97 14.39
CA LEU A 255 -20.43 -7.60 14.85
C LEU A 255 -21.14 -6.59 13.93
N LEU A 256 -21.46 -6.94 12.67
CA LEU A 256 -22.20 -6.07 11.74
C LEU A 256 -23.73 -6.24 11.85
N SER A 257 -24.43 -5.11 11.78
CA SER A 257 -25.90 -4.97 11.81
C SER A 257 -26.64 -5.81 10.75
N ARG A 258 -27.89 -6.19 11.03
CA ARG A 258 -28.71 -7.11 10.19
C ARG A 258 -28.90 -6.65 8.72
N GLN A 259 -28.81 -5.34 8.44
CA GLN A 259 -28.88 -4.79 7.08
C GLN A 259 -27.54 -4.89 6.31
N VAL A 260 -26.39 -4.70 6.98
CA VAL A 260 -25.05 -4.91 6.38
C VAL A 260 -24.83 -6.39 6.05
N LYS A 261 -25.38 -7.30 6.87
CA LYS A 261 -25.42 -8.74 6.57
C LYS A 261 -26.13 -9.07 5.24
N GLY A 262 -27.15 -8.30 4.86
CA GLY A 262 -27.88 -8.44 3.61
C GLY A 262 -27.03 -8.08 2.40
N GLN A 263 -26.34 -6.94 2.45
CA GLN A 263 -25.40 -6.52 1.39
C GLN A 263 -24.18 -7.47 1.31
N TRP A 264 -23.65 -7.91 2.45
CA TRP A 264 -22.55 -8.88 2.52
C TRP A 264 -22.93 -10.26 1.97
N SER A 265 -24.11 -10.78 2.33
CA SER A 265 -24.61 -12.06 1.81
C SER A 265 -24.93 -12.00 0.31
N ARG A 266 -25.43 -10.85 -0.17
CA ARG A 266 -25.66 -10.59 -1.60
C ARG A 266 -24.33 -10.52 -2.36
N SER A 267 -23.30 -9.89 -1.79
CA SER A 267 -21.94 -9.89 -2.35
C SER A 267 -21.31 -11.29 -2.35
N LYS A 268 -21.41 -12.08 -1.27
CA LYS A 268 -20.95 -13.49 -1.26
C LYS A 268 -21.65 -14.37 -2.31
N LYS A 269 -22.96 -14.21 -2.51
CA LYS A 269 -23.73 -14.94 -3.54
C LYS A 269 -23.33 -14.54 -4.97
N LEU A 270 -23.08 -13.26 -5.21
CA LEU A 270 -22.67 -12.76 -6.52
C LEU A 270 -21.24 -13.18 -6.90
N VAL A 271 -20.32 -13.20 -5.93
CA VAL A 271 -18.94 -13.71 -6.09
C VAL A 271 -18.94 -15.21 -6.43
N ARG A 272 -19.76 -16.02 -5.74
CA ARG A 272 -19.93 -17.44 -6.06
C ARG A 272 -20.60 -17.71 -7.42
N SER A 273 -21.28 -16.73 -8.01
CA SER A 273 -22.03 -16.89 -9.27
C SER A 273 -21.28 -16.34 -10.50
N GLY A 274 -20.03 -15.88 -10.37
CA GLY A 274 -19.19 -15.45 -11.49
C GLY A 274 -19.72 -14.28 -12.34
N ARG A 275 -20.76 -13.56 -11.88
CA ARG A 275 -21.56 -12.68 -12.73
C ARG A 275 -21.18 -11.19 -12.72
N ILE A 276 -20.14 -10.78 -11.98
CA ILE A 276 -19.64 -9.40 -12.00
C ILE A 276 -18.12 -9.43 -11.83
N VAL A 277 -17.38 -9.25 -12.92
CA VAL A 277 -15.91 -9.30 -12.96
C VAL A 277 -15.24 -7.95 -12.60
N LEU A 278 -15.95 -6.81 -12.52
CA LEU A 278 -15.26 -5.51 -12.59
C LEU A 278 -15.61 -4.44 -11.54
N SER A 279 -16.32 -4.76 -10.46
CA SER A 279 -16.63 -3.74 -9.42
C SER A 279 -16.52 -4.22 -7.96
N LYS A 280 -16.48 -5.53 -7.70
CA LYS A 280 -16.62 -6.09 -6.34
C LYS A 280 -15.46 -6.95 -5.82
N GLN A 281 -14.33 -6.97 -6.51
CA GLN A 281 -13.06 -7.44 -5.94
C GLN A 281 -12.54 -6.47 -4.83
N ASN A 282 -13.15 -5.30 -4.67
CA ASN A 282 -12.55 -4.13 -4.01
C ASN A 282 -12.94 -3.87 -2.56
N VAL A 283 -13.54 -4.81 -1.81
CA VAL A 283 -13.80 -4.55 -0.38
C VAL A 283 -13.17 -5.61 0.51
N LEU A 284 -13.35 -6.90 0.20
CA LEU A 284 -12.70 -7.94 0.99
C LEU A 284 -11.24 -8.14 0.58
N THR A 285 -10.98 -8.19 -0.73
CA THR A 285 -9.62 -8.24 -1.26
C THR A 285 -8.92 -6.91 -1.04
N ALA A 286 -9.61 -5.77 -1.19
CA ALA A 286 -9.05 -4.47 -0.78
C ALA A 286 -8.77 -4.43 0.74
N MET A 287 -9.70 -4.80 1.63
CA MET A 287 -9.40 -4.82 3.08
C MET A 287 -8.31 -5.83 3.46
N LEU A 288 -8.03 -6.85 2.65
CA LEU A 288 -6.94 -7.81 2.91
C LEU A 288 -5.61 -7.41 2.24
N LEU A 289 -5.65 -6.52 1.24
CA LEU A 289 -4.48 -6.05 0.50
C LEU A 289 -4.03 -4.64 0.94
N TYR A 290 -4.92 -3.86 1.55
CA TYR A 290 -4.68 -2.55 2.19
C TYR A 290 -4.46 -2.69 3.69
#